data_AF-A0AAN4YFA2-F1
#
_entry.id   AF-A0AAN4YFA2-F1
#
_cell.length_a   1.000
_cell.length_b   1.000
_cell.length_c   1.000
_cell.angle_alpha   90.00
_cell.angle_beta   90.00
_cell.angle_gamma   90.00
#
_symmetry.space_group_name_H-M   'P 1'
#
loop_
_entity.id
_entity.type
_entity.pdbx_description
1 polymer ?
#
loop_
_entity_poly.entity_id
_entity_poly.type
_entity_poly.pdbx_seq_one_letter_code
_entity_poly.pdbx_strand_id
1 'polypeptide(L)'
;MALKSFGGGERISIITPFRPKSPFARDDTVLTTVRSISRQDALFHDYAEYRMRNLKARVDRQLELIQKDRHHGGRFDVEGARAWLSEQQEYIESMLTEIFDYEN
;
A
#
# COMPACT_ATOMS: atom_id res chain seq x y z
N MET A 1 21.11 -23.46 -40.55
CA MET A 1 19.81 -23.86 -39.99
C MET A 1 19.84 -23.62 -38.49
N ALA A 2 18.96 -22.76 -37.98
CA ALA A 2 18.64 -22.64 -36.55
C ALA A 2 17.20 -22.12 -36.45
N LEU A 3 16.37 -22.81 -35.67
CA LEU A 3 14.91 -22.74 -35.64
C LEU A 3 14.36 -21.39 -35.18
N LYS A 4 13.27 -20.94 -35.83
CA LYS A 4 12.31 -19.99 -35.26
C LYS A 4 11.66 -20.64 -34.03
N SER A 5 11.84 -20.07 -32.85
CA SER A 5 11.00 -20.33 -31.68
C SER A 5 9.91 -19.26 -31.63
N PHE A 6 8.70 -19.69 -31.95
CA PHE A 6 7.46 -18.92 -31.89
C PHE A 6 6.84 -19.18 -30.51
N GLY A 7 6.45 -18.12 -29.79
CA GLY A 7 5.56 -18.23 -28.63
C GLY A 7 6.19 -18.77 -27.35
N GLY A 8 6.87 -17.91 -26.60
CA GLY A 8 7.20 -18.14 -25.19
C GLY A 8 6.63 -16.99 -24.38
N GLY A 9 5.58 -17.24 -23.61
CA GLY A 9 4.99 -16.25 -22.71
C GLY A 9 6.03 -15.81 -21.68
N GLU A 10 6.55 -14.61 -21.84
CA GLU A 10 7.40 -13.96 -20.84
C GLU A 10 6.50 -13.55 -19.67
N ARG A 11 6.28 -14.47 -18.73
CA ARG A 11 5.80 -14.08 -17.41
C ARG A 11 6.95 -13.34 -16.73
N ILE A 12 6.96 -12.02 -16.90
CA ILE A 12 7.75 -11.13 -16.06
C ILE A 12 7.16 -11.26 -14.66
N SER A 13 7.69 -12.19 -13.86
CA SER A 13 7.48 -12.21 -12.43
C SER A 13 8.14 -10.96 -11.89
N ILE A 14 7.34 -9.90 -11.67
CA ILE A 14 7.82 -8.75 -10.91
C ILE A 14 8.07 -9.28 -9.50
N ILE A 15 9.33 -9.54 -9.17
CA ILE A 15 9.75 -9.72 -7.79
C ILE A 15 9.89 -8.30 -7.23
N THR A 16 8.77 -7.58 -7.17
CA THR A 16 8.69 -6.48 -6.20
C THR A 16 8.68 -7.18 -4.86
N PRO A 17 9.64 -6.93 -3.97
CA PRO A 17 9.55 -7.43 -2.62
C PRO A 17 8.39 -6.69 -1.94
N PHE A 18 7.15 -7.12 -2.18
CA PHE A 18 6.00 -6.87 -1.32
C PHE A 18 6.17 -7.71 -0.05
N ARG A 19 7.35 -7.60 0.58
CA ARG A 19 7.67 -8.26 1.82
C ARG A 19 7.37 -7.25 2.90
N PRO A 20 6.25 -7.36 3.63
CA PRO A 20 6.02 -6.52 4.80
C PRO A 20 7.00 -7.01 5.86
N LYS A 21 8.24 -6.53 5.82
CA LYS A 21 9.23 -6.84 6.87
C LYS A 21 8.98 -5.98 8.11
N SER A 22 8.24 -4.88 7.95
CA SER A 22 7.70 -4.06 9.04
C SER A 22 6.72 -3.02 8.45
N PRO A 23 5.50 -2.87 8.98
CA PRO A 23 4.62 -1.74 8.63
C PRO A 23 5.15 -0.37 9.12
N PHE A 24 6.32 -0.34 9.78
CA PHE A 24 7.02 0.86 10.24
C PHE A 24 8.23 1.23 9.37
N ALA A 25 8.57 0.45 8.34
CA ALA A 25 9.60 0.82 7.40
C ALA A 25 8.99 1.71 6.30
N ARG A 26 9.69 2.79 5.94
CA ARG A 26 9.26 3.68 4.85
C ARG A 26 9.27 2.90 3.53
N ASP A 27 8.08 2.68 2.98
CA ASP A 27 7.90 2.05 1.66
C ASP A 27 8.22 3.07 0.56
N ASP A 28 9.35 2.91 -0.12
CA ASP A 28 9.62 3.55 -1.41
C ASP A 28 8.95 2.75 -2.54
N THR A 29 7.62 2.56 -2.48
CA THR A 29 6.86 1.97 -3.60
C THR A 29 6.54 3.07 -4.61
N VAL A 30 7.50 3.37 -5.47
CA VAL A 30 7.33 4.34 -6.56
C VAL A 30 6.78 3.60 -7.80
N LEU A 31 5.53 3.89 -8.18
CA LEU A 31 4.87 3.28 -9.35
C LEU A 31 5.38 3.84 -10.70
N THR A 32 6.23 4.87 -10.70
CA THR A 32 6.58 5.63 -11.90
C THR A 32 7.36 4.83 -12.94
N THR A 33 8.13 3.81 -12.55
CA THR A 33 9.01 3.03 -13.44
C THR A 33 8.34 1.82 -14.11
N VAL A 34 7.15 1.40 -13.68
CA VAL A 34 6.47 0.18 -14.19
C VAL A 34 5.32 0.51 -15.17
N ARG A 35 5.01 1.79 -15.36
CA ARG A 35 3.86 2.28 -16.18
C ARG A 35 3.93 1.94 -17.68
N SER A 36 5.06 1.51 -18.23
CA SER A 36 5.24 1.35 -19.69
C SER A 36 4.95 -0.04 -20.26
N ILE A 37 4.72 -1.09 -19.44
CA ILE A 37 4.72 -2.49 -19.95
C ILE A 37 3.60 -3.41 -19.39
N SER A 38 2.79 -2.96 -18.43
CA SER A 38 1.83 -3.85 -17.74
C SER A 38 0.37 -3.46 -17.97
N ARG A 39 -0.52 -4.46 -18.04
CA ARG A 39 -1.99 -4.29 -18.00
C ARG A 39 -2.37 -3.45 -16.77
N GLN A 40 -2.75 -2.19 -16.99
CA GLN A 40 -2.90 -1.18 -15.94
C GLN A 40 -3.89 -1.59 -14.85
N ASP A 41 -4.97 -2.28 -15.20
CA ASP A 41 -6.00 -2.73 -14.25
C ASP A 41 -5.46 -3.69 -13.18
N ALA A 42 -4.60 -4.63 -13.58
CA ALA A 42 -4.01 -5.60 -12.65
C ALA A 42 -3.05 -4.92 -11.65
N LEU A 43 -2.37 -3.84 -12.08
CA LEU A 43 -1.49 -3.07 -11.21
C LEU A 43 -2.27 -2.27 -10.16
N PHE A 44 -3.42 -1.69 -10.54
CA PHE A 44 -4.27 -0.97 -9.58
C PHE A 44 -4.88 -1.92 -8.54
N HIS A 45 -5.25 -3.14 -8.94
CA HIS A 45 -5.70 -4.18 -8.00
C HIS A 45 -4.62 -4.52 -6.97
N ASP A 46 -3.41 -4.88 -7.41
CA ASP A 46 -2.31 -5.25 -6.52
C ASP A 46 -1.89 -4.08 -5.61
N TYR A 47 -1.84 -2.86 -6.16
CA TYR A 47 -1.54 -1.64 -5.40
C TYR A 47 -2.59 -1.36 -4.33
N ALA A 48 -3.87 -1.33 -4.70
CA ALA A 48 -4.96 -1.06 -3.78
C ALA A 48 -5.00 -2.12 -2.67
N GLU A 49 -4.87 -3.41 -3.03
CA GLU A 49 -4.85 -4.50 -2.05
C GLU A 49 -3.69 -4.33 -1.05
N TYR A 50 -2.48 -4.05 -1.54
CA TYR A 50 -1.31 -3.81 -0.68
C TYR A 50 -1.54 -2.65 0.29
N ARG A 51 -1.97 -1.49 -0.24
CA ARG A 51 -2.19 -0.28 0.55
C ARG A 51 -3.30 -0.45 1.57
N MET A 52 -4.38 -1.15 1.20
CA MET A 52 -5.49 -1.46 2.11
C MET A 52 -5.07 -2.43 3.22
N ARG A 53 -4.23 -3.45 2.91
CA ARG A 53 -3.65 -4.32 3.94
C ARG A 53 -2.82 -3.53 4.96
N ASN A 54 -2.05 -2.56 4.49
CA ASN A 54 -1.27 -1.68 5.36
C ASN A 54 -2.17 -0.78 6.22
N LEU A 55 -3.20 -0.16 5.64
CA LEU A 55 -4.15 0.67 6.38
C LEU A 55 -4.88 -0.13 7.46
N LYS A 56 -5.32 -1.36 7.14
CA LYS A 56 -5.93 -2.27 8.13
C LYS A 56 -4.99 -2.53 9.30
N ALA A 57 -3.74 -2.90 9.04
CA ALA A 57 -2.77 -3.18 10.11
C ALA A 57 -2.51 -1.95 11.00
N ARG A 58 -2.50 -0.74 10.43
CA ARG A 58 -2.38 0.52 11.17
C ARG A 58 -3.58 0.75 12.08
N VAL A 59 -4.80 0.56 11.55
CA VAL A 59 -6.05 0.70 12.31
C VAL A 59 -6.12 -0.31 13.45
N ASP A 60 -5.81 -1.58 13.19
CA ASP A 60 -5.81 -2.65 14.20
C ASP A 60 -4.86 -2.30 15.35
N ARG A 61 -3.65 -1.84 15.05
CA ARG A 61 -2.69 -1.38 16.07
C ARG A 61 -3.21 -0.20 16.87
N GLN A 62 -3.79 0.81 16.22
CA GLN A 62 -4.29 1.99 16.91
C GLN A 62 -5.46 1.64 17.84
N LEU A 63 -6.33 0.72 17.41
CA LEU A 63 -7.40 0.20 18.25
C LEU A 63 -6.86 -0.51 19.49
N GLU A 64 -5.82 -1.36 19.35
CA GLU A 64 -5.16 -1.99 20.49
C GLU A 64 -4.58 -0.97 21.48
N LEU A 65 -3.97 0.11 20.99
CA LEU A 65 -3.40 1.17 21.83
C LEU A 65 -4.50 1.91 22.61
N ILE A 66 -5.61 2.26 21.95
CA ILE A 66 -6.76 2.92 22.60
C ILE A 66 -7.36 2.02 23.68
N GLN A 67 -7.49 0.71 23.40
CA GLN A 67 -8.01 -0.25 24.37
C GLN A 67 -7.07 -0.38 25.57
N LYS A 68 -5.75 -0.51 25.34
CA LYS A 68 -4.75 -0.58 26.41
C LYS A 68 -4.77 0.66 27.29
N ASP A 69 -4.78 1.85 26.71
CA ASP A 69 -4.85 3.12 27.46
C ASP A 69 -6.11 3.17 28.35
N ARG A 70 -7.27 2.77 27.80
CA ARG A 70 -8.52 2.66 28.56
C ARG A 70 -8.42 1.66 29.71
N HIS A 71 -7.80 0.51 29.50
CA HIS A 71 -7.60 -0.51 30.55
C HIS A 71 -6.70 -0.02 31.68
N HIS A 72 -5.73 0.85 31.38
CA HIS A 72 -4.85 1.46 32.37
C HIS A 72 -5.47 2.67 33.09
N GLY A 73 -6.73 3.02 32.79
CA GLY A 73 -7.41 4.18 33.36
C GLY A 73 -6.85 5.52 32.86
N GLY A 74 -6.16 5.50 31.72
CA GLY A 74 -5.63 6.69 31.07
C GLY A 74 -6.75 7.65 30.64
N ARG A 75 -6.43 8.94 30.65
CA ARG A 75 -7.28 9.95 30.03
C ARG A 75 -7.02 9.91 28.52
N PHE A 76 -8.09 9.83 27.74
CA PHE A 76 -8.00 9.78 26.28
C PHE A 76 -7.18 10.95 25.72
N ASP A 77 -6.10 10.63 25.01
CA ASP A 77 -5.25 11.59 24.34
C ASP A 77 -5.88 12.06 23.02
N VAL A 78 -6.60 13.18 23.08
CA VAL A 78 -7.26 13.79 21.93
C VAL A 78 -6.23 14.29 20.90
N GLU A 79 -5.08 14.80 21.34
CA GLU A 79 -4.09 15.37 20.44
C GLU A 79 -3.39 14.27 19.65
N GLY A 80 -2.93 13.21 20.32
CA GLY A 80 -2.36 12.04 19.67
C GLY A 80 -3.35 11.34 18.74
N ALA A 81 -4.63 11.24 19.13
CA ALA A 81 -5.66 10.70 18.26
C ALA A 81 -5.86 11.52 16.98
N ARG A 82 -5.89 12.86 17.09
CA ARG A 82 -5.99 13.75 15.92
C ARG A 82 -4.75 13.67 15.03
N ALA A 83 -3.56 13.65 15.62
CA ALA A 83 -2.31 13.52 14.87
C ALA A 83 -2.27 12.21 14.06
N TRP A 84 -2.65 11.09 14.67
CA TRP A 84 -2.71 9.80 13.99
C TRP A 84 -3.73 9.80 12.84
N LEU A 85 -4.92 10.39 13.05
CA LEU A 85 -5.95 10.51 12.02
C LEU A 85 -5.48 11.38 10.84
N SER A 86 -4.79 12.49 11.11
CA SER A 86 -4.20 13.32 10.06
C SER A 86 -3.17 12.56 9.22
N GLU A 87 -2.30 11.76 9.85
CA GLU A 87 -1.36 10.91 9.11
C GLU A 87 -2.08 9.89 8.21
N GLN A 88 -3.19 9.32 8.68
CA GLN A 88 -3.97 8.40 7.85
C GLN A 88 -4.71 9.11 6.71
N GLN A 89 -5.13 10.36 6.93
CA GLN A 89 -5.69 11.18 5.87
C GLN A 89 -4.66 11.42 4.76
N GLU A 90 -3.44 11.86 5.10
CA GLU A 90 -2.35 12.04 4.14
C GLU A 90 -2.01 10.73 3.41
N TYR A 91 -2.04 9.60 4.14
CA TYR A 91 -1.84 8.28 3.54
C TYR A 91 -2.88 7.95 2.47
N ILE A 92 -4.16 8.25 2.73
CA ILE A 92 -5.27 8.04 1.79
C ILE A 92 -5.17 9.03 0.63
N GLU A 93 -4.86 10.30 0.88
CA GLU A 93 -4.65 11.32 -0.16
C GLU A 93 -3.53 10.91 -1.14
N SER A 94 -2.45 10.32 -0.64
CA SER A 94 -1.38 9.78 -1.50
C SER A 94 -1.87 8.61 -2.38
N MET A 95 -2.78 7.77 -1.87
CA MET A 95 -3.37 6.69 -2.67
C MET A 95 -4.30 7.23 -3.76
N LEU A 96 -5.09 8.26 -3.45
CA LEU A 96 -5.94 8.93 -4.44
C LEU A 96 -5.11 9.56 -5.55
N THR A 97 -3.93 10.10 -5.23
CA THR A 97 -3.01 10.68 -6.22
C THR A 97 -2.38 9.63 -7.14
N GLU A 98 -2.15 8.40 -6.64
CA GLU A 98 -1.58 7.30 -7.42
C GLU A 98 -2.63 6.54 -8.23
N ILE A 99 -3.85 6.38 -7.70
CA ILE A 99 -5.01 5.80 -8.39
C ILE A 99 -5.75 6.93 -9.11
N PHE A 100 -5.12 7.48 -10.14
CA PHE A 100 -5.80 8.34 -11.10
C PHE A 100 -6.10 7.56 -12.37
N ASP A 101 -7.36 7.60 -12.79
CA ASP A 101 -7.79 7.07 -14.06
C ASP A 101 -7.31 8.02 -15.16
N TYR A 102 -6.50 7.51 -16.09
CA TYR A 102 -6.32 8.20 -17.37
C TYR A 102 -7.51 7.81 -18.24
N GLU A 103 -8.69 8.31 -17.92
CA GLU A 103 -9.76 8.35 -18.92
C GLU A 103 -9.37 9.37 -20.00
N ASN A 104 -9.40 8.89 -21.25
CA ASN A 104 -9.07 9.58 -22.51
C ASN A 104 -9.79 10.92 -22.69
#